data_AF-A0A7C2JG69-F1
#
_entry.id   AF-A0A7C2JG69-F1
#
_cell.length_a   1.000
_cell.length_b   1.000
_cell.length_c   1.000
_cell.angle_alpha   90.00
_cell.angle_beta   90.00
_cell.angle_gamma   90.00
#
_symmetry.space_group_name_H-M   'P 1'
#
loop_
_entity.id
_entity.type
_entity.pdbx_description
1 polymer ?
#
loop_
_entity_poly.entity_id
_entity_poly.type
_entity_poly.pdbx_seq_one_letter_code
_entity_poly.pdbx_strand_id
1 'polypeptide(L)'
;MSGRFNRTDLLVLCVVLIWGASFSVVKYALREMGPLSFATVRFGVASVMLLAWTWVAEGKPVISRQDWVRIVLVGLTAVGVYQVFFTVGLVYTTASNSSLMLASIPAWTALFAAASGEEKIAPLQVVGLVLSFVGVALTIRGGGDGFQLGRDSLWGDGLTLIAAALSAGSAVLSRRLLSKYSALRMTAVSMLFGSLFLVAVSVPEMAVQNWAHLSWGTWAALAFSSVVAAALAYLIWFKGIGEIGASRTVIYNNLIPPVAILIAVATLGERLAPLQALGAAVILVGVGLTRFARAKADRRKPAVETVKANGGSPQAAKGRNQATTAKWLPGWQEGEVNMSDQQLEKLRHSTSHIMAEAVMRVFPGAKFAIGPSIEDGFYYDFDLPRPLTPEDLEAIEAEMRKIIEAGHPFQREEVSREEAEELFADQPYKLELIEDMPEGEVLSIYAQGQFTDLCRGPHVENTSQVNPCAFKLLKIAGAYWRGDEERPMLQRIYGTAWPSGKELEAYLDKLEELERRDHRRLGRELDLYSVHEEVGPGLIHWHPKGGTLRTVIEDFWRREHYRGGYDLVYTPHLGRGQLWEDSGHLDFYRELMYAPMDIEGQEYFIKPMNCPFHIMIYKSSLRSYRE
;
A
#
# COMPACT_ATOMS: atom_id res chain seq x y z
N MET A 1 -1.03 11.67 8.49
CA MET A 1 0.11 10.74 8.67
C MET A 1 1.05 11.28 9.75
N SER A 2 0.81 10.94 11.02
CA SER A 2 1.75 11.28 12.11
C SER A 2 2.85 10.22 12.19
N GLY A 3 4.04 10.54 11.72
CA GLY A 3 5.22 9.67 11.74
C GLY A 3 5.79 9.47 13.14
N ARG A 4 5.08 8.73 14.01
CA ARG A 4 5.71 8.19 15.22
C ARG A 4 6.49 6.93 14.84
N PHE A 5 7.79 6.97 15.10
CA PHE A 5 8.69 5.83 15.02
C PHE A 5 8.24 4.80 16.06
N ASN A 6 7.72 3.66 15.61
CA ASN A 6 7.11 2.65 16.47
C ASN A 6 7.98 1.38 16.56
N ARG A 7 7.52 0.39 17.35
CA ARG A 7 8.22 -0.91 17.48
C ARG A 7 8.44 -1.61 16.14
N THR A 8 7.55 -1.41 15.19
CA THR A 8 7.63 -2.00 13.85
C THR A 8 8.70 -1.35 13.00
N ASP A 9 8.87 -0.02 13.08
CA ASP A 9 9.99 0.69 12.44
C ASP A 9 11.35 0.15 12.93
N LEU A 10 11.48 -0.13 14.24
CA LEU A 10 12.68 -0.78 14.80
C LEU A 10 12.91 -2.18 14.23
N LEU A 11 11.85 -2.99 14.12
CA LEU A 11 11.95 -4.34 13.58
C LEU A 11 12.36 -4.34 12.09
N VAL A 12 11.84 -3.40 11.30
CA VAL A 12 12.23 -3.25 9.89
C VAL A 12 13.67 -2.76 9.76
N LEU A 13 14.15 -1.89 10.65
CA LEU A 13 15.57 -1.53 10.70
C LEU A 13 16.47 -2.73 11.06
N CYS A 14 16.02 -3.62 11.95
CA CYS A 14 16.74 -4.87 12.19
C CYS A 14 16.84 -5.72 10.91
N VAL A 15 15.80 -5.75 10.06
CA VAL A 15 15.86 -6.43 8.75
C VAL A 15 16.91 -5.80 7.85
N VAL A 16 17.04 -4.47 7.81
CA VAL A 16 18.11 -3.79 7.06
C VAL A 16 19.49 -4.25 7.51
N LEU A 17 19.71 -4.36 8.83
CA LEU A 17 20.98 -4.85 9.38
C LEU A 17 21.23 -6.33 9.00
N ILE A 18 20.20 -7.17 9.09
CA ILE A 18 20.30 -8.60 8.74
C ILE A 18 20.63 -8.78 7.26
N TRP A 19 19.90 -8.10 6.37
CA TRP A 19 20.11 -8.20 4.92
C TRP A 19 21.42 -7.54 4.48
N GLY A 20 21.81 -6.43 5.11
CA GLY A 20 23.13 -5.82 4.90
C GLY A 20 24.28 -6.77 5.30
N ALA A 21 24.18 -7.40 6.47
CA ALA A 21 25.16 -8.38 6.93
C ALA A 21 25.21 -9.63 6.03
N SER A 22 24.07 -10.00 5.42
CA SER A 22 23.96 -11.21 4.60
C SER A 22 24.99 -11.26 3.46
N PHE A 23 25.38 -10.14 2.87
CA PHE A 23 26.38 -10.14 1.78
C PHE A 23 27.73 -10.65 2.28
N SER A 24 28.21 -10.13 3.41
CA SER A 24 29.48 -10.52 4.00
C SER A 24 29.46 -11.95 4.52
N VAL A 25 28.34 -12.37 5.12
CA VAL A 25 28.16 -13.73 5.63
C VAL A 25 28.16 -14.75 4.49
N VAL A 26 27.46 -14.47 3.39
CA VAL A 26 27.45 -15.35 2.21
C VAL A 26 28.85 -15.40 1.62
N LYS A 27 29.50 -14.25 1.38
CA LYS A 27 30.87 -14.19 0.83
C LYS A 27 31.88 -14.95 1.69
N TYR A 28 31.73 -14.93 3.02
CA TYR A 28 32.53 -15.73 3.94
C TYR A 28 32.30 -17.23 3.73
N ALA A 29 31.05 -17.69 3.71
CA ALA A 29 30.71 -19.11 3.55
C ALA A 29 31.17 -19.67 2.19
N LEU A 30 31.12 -18.85 1.14
CA LEU A 30 31.54 -19.22 -0.21
C LEU A 30 33.05 -19.50 -0.34
N ARG A 31 33.86 -19.28 0.71
CA ARG A 31 35.28 -19.66 0.74
C ARG A 31 35.49 -21.17 0.92
N GLU A 32 34.54 -21.84 1.57
CA GLU A 32 34.62 -23.27 1.91
C GLU A 32 33.49 -24.09 1.25
N MET A 33 32.43 -23.42 0.81
CA MET A 33 31.23 -24.03 0.24
C MET A 33 30.97 -23.52 -1.19
N GLY A 34 30.62 -24.44 -2.09
CA GLY A 34 30.23 -24.08 -3.45
C GLY A 34 28.98 -23.16 -3.48
N PRO A 35 28.90 -22.24 -4.46
CA PRO A 35 27.86 -21.23 -4.51
C PRO A 35 26.45 -21.77 -4.71
N LEU A 36 26.29 -22.88 -5.44
CA LEU A 36 25.00 -23.49 -5.68
C LEU A 36 24.57 -24.34 -4.47
N SER A 37 25.52 -25.08 -3.88
CA SER A 37 25.31 -25.87 -2.68
C SER A 37 24.87 -24.99 -1.52
N PHE A 38 25.53 -23.84 -1.34
CA PHE A 38 25.17 -22.85 -0.33
C PHE A 38 23.75 -22.30 -0.56
N ALA A 39 23.44 -21.88 -1.80
CA ALA A 39 22.12 -21.36 -2.15
C ALA A 39 21.00 -22.40 -1.92
N THR A 40 21.24 -23.65 -2.30
CA THR A 40 20.29 -24.75 -2.16
C THR A 40 19.95 -25.02 -0.70
N VAL A 41 20.95 -25.17 0.18
CA VAL A 41 20.67 -25.40 1.61
C VAL A 41 19.98 -24.18 2.22
N ARG A 42 20.44 -22.97 1.87
CA ARG A 42 19.88 -21.71 2.39
C ARG A 42 18.38 -21.58 2.12
N PHE A 43 17.99 -21.72 0.86
CA PHE A 43 16.60 -21.52 0.47
C PHE A 43 15.74 -22.76 0.65
N GLY A 44 16.33 -23.96 0.70
CA GLY A 44 15.63 -25.19 1.09
C GLY A 44 15.19 -25.17 2.54
N VAL A 45 16.07 -24.77 3.47
CA VAL A 45 15.69 -24.62 4.90
C VAL A 45 14.66 -23.51 5.06
N ALA A 46 14.88 -22.35 4.43
CA ALA A 46 13.95 -21.22 4.51
C ALA A 46 12.56 -21.56 3.92
N SER A 47 12.50 -22.28 2.79
CA SER A 47 11.22 -22.67 2.17
C SER A 47 10.42 -23.60 3.07
N VAL A 48 11.05 -24.60 3.69
CA VAL A 48 10.39 -25.50 4.64
C VAL A 48 9.85 -24.73 5.85
N MET A 49 10.65 -23.82 6.41
CA MET A 49 10.22 -23.00 7.55
C MET A 49 9.03 -22.10 7.20
N LEU A 50 9.08 -21.41 6.04
CA LEU A 50 8.00 -20.54 5.60
C LEU A 50 6.73 -21.32 5.24
N LEU A 51 6.85 -22.51 4.66
CA LEU A 51 5.71 -23.39 4.40
C LEU A 51 5.06 -23.89 5.70
N ALA A 52 5.87 -24.31 6.68
CA ALA A 52 5.38 -24.71 7.99
C ALA A 52 4.67 -23.55 8.69
N TRP A 53 5.25 -22.36 8.64
CA TRP A 53 4.63 -21.15 9.19
C TRP A 53 3.33 -20.79 8.48
N THR A 54 3.32 -20.82 7.14
CA THR A 54 2.10 -20.58 6.35
C THR A 54 1.01 -21.58 6.70
N TRP A 55 1.37 -22.86 6.86
CA TRP A 55 0.42 -23.88 7.29
C TRP A 55 -0.22 -23.54 8.64
N VAL A 56 0.58 -23.15 9.62
CA VAL A 56 0.10 -22.82 10.97
C VAL A 56 -0.72 -21.52 10.97
N ALA A 57 -0.29 -20.50 10.23
CA ALA A 57 -0.89 -19.18 10.25
C ALA A 57 -2.12 -19.04 9.34
N GLU A 58 -2.14 -19.72 8.20
CA GLU A 58 -3.16 -19.55 7.16
C GLU A 58 -3.81 -20.85 6.68
N GLY A 59 -3.40 -22.00 7.23
CA GLY A 59 -3.80 -23.31 6.73
C GLY A 59 -3.02 -23.75 5.49
N LYS A 60 -3.52 -24.79 4.80
CA LYS A 60 -2.77 -25.42 3.69
C LYS A 60 -2.44 -24.38 2.60
N PRO A 61 -1.17 -24.27 2.15
CA PRO A 61 -0.75 -23.30 1.15
C PRO A 61 -1.18 -23.71 -0.27
N VAL A 62 -2.48 -23.72 -0.52
CA VAL A 62 -3.08 -24.12 -1.80
C VAL A 62 -3.14 -22.91 -2.74
N ILE A 63 -2.74 -23.16 -3.99
CA ILE A 63 -2.76 -22.20 -5.09
C ILE A 63 -3.67 -22.74 -6.19
N SER A 64 -4.41 -21.84 -6.85
CA SER A 64 -5.28 -22.20 -7.98
C SER A 64 -4.46 -22.75 -9.15
N ARG A 65 -5.02 -23.74 -9.85
CA ARG A 65 -4.35 -24.37 -10.99
C ARG A 65 -3.94 -23.40 -12.10
N GLN A 66 -4.72 -22.33 -12.26
CA GLN A 66 -4.51 -21.32 -13.30
C GLN A 66 -3.32 -20.39 -13.00
N ASP A 67 -2.89 -20.29 -11.75
CA ASP A 67 -1.82 -19.38 -11.34
C ASP A 67 -0.45 -20.08 -11.18
N TRP A 68 -0.38 -21.41 -11.30
CA TRP A 68 0.85 -22.19 -11.08
C TRP A 68 2.01 -21.72 -11.95
N VAL A 69 1.79 -21.50 -13.25
CA VAL A 69 2.85 -21.06 -14.16
C VAL A 69 3.47 -19.75 -13.70
N ARG A 70 2.64 -18.79 -13.28
CA ARG A 70 3.11 -17.49 -12.80
C ARG A 70 3.87 -17.61 -11.48
N ILE A 71 3.38 -18.44 -10.56
CA ILE A 71 4.04 -18.65 -9.26
C ILE A 71 5.37 -19.37 -9.41
N VAL A 72 5.46 -20.36 -10.30
CA VAL A 72 6.72 -21.02 -10.65
C VAL A 72 7.69 -20.01 -11.26
N LEU A 73 7.23 -19.20 -12.22
CA LEU A 73 8.04 -18.15 -12.84
C LEU A 73 8.56 -17.14 -11.81
N VAL A 74 7.73 -16.72 -10.86
CA VAL A 74 8.15 -15.85 -9.75
C VAL A 74 9.15 -16.57 -8.85
N GLY A 75 8.92 -17.84 -8.51
CA GLY A 75 9.87 -18.62 -7.71
C GLY A 75 11.24 -18.76 -8.37
N LEU A 76 11.27 -19.01 -9.68
CA LEU A 76 12.50 -19.06 -10.46
C LEU A 76 13.20 -17.70 -10.53
N THR A 77 12.47 -16.61 -10.75
CA THR A 77 13.06 -15.27 -10.92
C THR A 77 13.37 -14.56 -9.59
N ALA A 78 12.68 -14.87 -8.50
CA ALA A 78 12.92 -14.29 -7.17
C ALA A 78 13.94 -15.10 -6.35
N VAL A 79 14.02 -16.40 -6.58
CA VAL A 79 14.87 -17.31 -5.80
C VAL A 79 15.73 -18.18 -6.71
N GLY A 80 15.16 -19.01 -7.57
CA GLY A 80 15.90 -20.04 -8.31
C GLY A 80 17.06 -19.53 -9.16
N VAL A 81 16.75 -19.03 -10.35
CA VAL A 81 17.72 -18.47 -11.32
C VAL A 81 18.42 -17.25 -10.73
N TYR A 82 17.70 -16.41 -9.99
CA TYR A 82 18.28 -15.26 -9.30
C TYR A 82 19.47 -15.64 -8.40
N GLN A 83 19.31 -16.67 -7.57
CA GLN A 83 20.37 -17.08 -6.65
C GLN A 83 21.56 -17.69 -7.36
N VAL A 84 21.37 -18.38 -8.49
CA VAL A 84 22.50 -18.85 -9.31
C VAL A 84 23.38 -17.68 -9.73
N PHE A 85 22.78 -16.63 -10.33
CA PHE A 85 23.53 -15.45 -10.75
C PHE A 85 24.12 -14.67 -9.56
N PHE A 86 23.37 -14.55 -8.47
CA PHE A 86 23.81 -13.83 -7.28
C PHE A 86 24.99 -14.52 -6.58
N THR A 87 24.89 -15.81 -6.24
CA THR A 87 25.96 -16.49 -5.48
C THR A 87 27.19 -16.73 -6.33
N VAL A 88 27.05 -17.09 -7.61
CA VAL A 88 28.20 -17.21 -8.52
C VAL A 88 28.83 -15.85 -8.76
N GLY A 89 28.03 -14.80 -8.99
CA GLY A 89 28.55 -13.44 -9.12
C GLY A 89 29.34 -13.00 -7.89
N LEU A 90 28.80 -13.25 -6.70
CA LEU A 90 29.43 -12.94 -5.43
C LEU A 90 30.73 -13.73 -5.18
N VAL A 91 30.98 -14.87 -5.83
CA VAL A 91 32.30 -15.52 -5.80
C VAL A 91 33.36 -14.61 -6.43
N TYR A 92 33.04 -14.01 -7.57
CA TYR A 92 34.00 -13.26 -8.38
C TYR A 92 34.05 -11.75 -8.10
N THR A 93 33.05 -11.18 -7.43
CA THR A 93 33.07 -9.76 -7.01
C THR A 93 33.02 -9.58 -5.51
N THR A 94 33.15 -8.34 -5.03
CA THR A 94 33.09 -7.98 -3.61
C THR A 94 31.65 -7.95 -3.09
N ALA A 95 31.50 -8.09 -1.77
CA ALA A 95 30.21 -7.92 -1.10
C ALA A 95 29.69 -6.49 -1.27
N SER A 96 30.59 -5.51 -1.20
CA SER A 96 30.28 -4.09 -1.44
C SER A 96 29.73 -3.87 -2.85
N ASN A 97 30.42 -4.34 -3.91
CA ASN A 97 29.95 -4.17 -5.30
C ASN A 97 28.60 -4.85 -5.52
N SER A 98 28.44 -6.08 -5.06
CA SER A 98 27.18 -6.82 -5.21
C SER A 98 26.00 -6.07 -4.58
N SER A 99 26.20 -5.47 -3.40
CA SER A 99 25.16 -4.69 -2.72
C SER A 99 24.76 -3.43 -3.50
N LEU A 100 25.73 -2.79 -4.17
CA LEU A 100 25.50 -1.62 -5.02
C LEU A 100 24.79 -1.99 -6.33
N MET A 101 25.12 -3.15 -6.93
CA MET A 101 24.40 -3.65 -8.10
C MET A 101 22.93 -3.88 -7.78
N LEU A 102 22.62 -4.50 -6.65
CA LEU A 102 21.24 -4.73 -6.22
C LEU A 102 20.51 -3.43 -5.83
N ALA A 103 21.23 -2.36 -5.47
CA ALA A 103 20.62 -1.04 -5.26
C ALA A 103 19.95 -0.47 -6.53
N SER A 104 20.26 -1.01 -7.72
CA SER A 104 19.62 -0.65 -8.99
C SER A 104 18.28 -1.35 -9.25
N ILE A 105 17.84 -2.30 -8.41
CA ILE A 105 16.55 -3.02 -8.57
C ILE A 105 15.38 -2.07 -8.87
N PRO A 106 15.17 -0.94 -8.15
CA PRO A 106 14.05 -0.04 -8.44
C PRO A 106 14.08 0.54 -9.85
N ALA A 107 15.26 0.75 -10.43
CA ALA A 107 15.41 1.23 -11.79
C ALA A 107 14.96 0.17 -12.81
N TRP A 108 15.41 -1.08 -12.62
CA TRP A 108 14.94 -2.21 -13.42
C TRP A 108 13.43 -2.43 -13.29
N THR A 109 12.87 -2.32 -12.08
CA THR A 109 11.42 -2.50 -11.86
C THR A 109 10.62 -1.46 -12.62
N ALA A 110 11.03 -0.19 -12.60
CA ALA A 110 10.35 0.86 -13.36
C ALA A 110 10.43 0.63 -14.87
N LEU A 111 11.58 0.17 -15.40
CA LEU A 111 11.72 -0.20 -16.82
C LEU A 111 10.79 -1.35 -17.21
N PHE A 112 10.72 -2.42 -16.42
CA PHE A 112 9.86 -3.57 -16.72
C PHE A 112 8.37 -3.26 -16.54
N ALA A 113 8.00 -2.47 -15.54
CA ALA A 113 6.62 -2.01 -15.38
C ALA A 113 6.15 -1.20 -16.60
N ALA A 114 7.03 -0.34 -17.13
CA ALA A 114 6.74 0.42 -18.34
C ALA A 114 6.68 -0.44 -19.60
N ALA A 115 7.63 -1.37 -19.77
CA ALA A 115 7.64 -2.31 -20.89
C ALA A 115 6.40 -3.23 -20.91
N SER A 116 5.84 -3.52 -19.73
CA SER A 116 4.62 -4.32 -19.58
C SER A 116 3.34 -3.50 -19.81
N GLY A 117 3.46 -2.19 -20.12
CA GLY A 117 2.33 -1.28 -20.32
C GLY A 117 1.59 -0.91 -19.04
N GLU A 118 2.09 -1.31 -17.86
CA GLU A 118 1.43 -1.03 -16.59
C GLU A 118 1.59 0.43 -16.15
N GLU A 119 2.69 1.08 -16.54
CA GLU A 119 3.05 2.42 -16.08
C GLU A 119 3.68 3.26 -17.21
N LYS A 120 3.31 4.55 -17.29
CA LYS A 120 4.01 5.51 -18.18
C LYS A 120 5.18 6.13 -17.42
N ILE A 121 6.38 6.12 -18.01
CA ILE A 121 7.57 6.72 -17.41
C ILE A 121 7.52 8.24 -17.55
N ALA A 122 7.50 8.96 -16.43
CA ALA A 122 7.59 10.42 -16.43
C ALA A 122 9.01 10.89 -16.81
N PRO A 123 9.18 12.08 -17.42
CA PRO A 123 10.51 12.57 -17.81
C PRO A 123 11.53 12.61 -16.67
N LEU A 124 11.09 12.96 -15.45
CA LEU A 124 11.95 12.98 -14.27
C LEU A 124 12.33 11.56 -13.78
N GLN A 125 11.49 10.55 -14.05
CA GLN A 125 11.85 9.15 -13.80
C GLN A 125 12.93 8.68 -14.77
N VAL A 126 12.91 9.12 -16.04
CA VAL A 126 13.98 8.81 -17.01
C VAL A 126 15.32 9.32 -16.52
N VAL A 127 15.39 10.54 -15.98
CA VAL A 127 16.62 11.09 -15.40
C VAL A 127 17.11 10.24 -14.23
N GLY A 128 16.20 9.86 -13.32
CA GLY A 128 16.53 8.97 -12.18
C GLY A 128 17.04 7.59 -12.61
N LEU A 129 16.46 7.02 -13.68
CA LEU A 129 16.92 5.77 -14.29
C LEU A 129 18.32 5.90 -14.87
N VAL A 130 18.56 6.93 -15.70
CA VAL A 130 19.87 7.18 -16.31
C VAL A 130 20.93 7.35 -15.23
N LEU A 131 20.67 8.15 -14.19
CA LEU A 131 21.58 8.32 -13.07
C LEU A 131 21.86 6.99 -12.35
N SER A 132 20.84 6.17 -12.10
CA SER A 132 21.03 4.85 -11.46
C SER A 132 21.99 3.96 -12.28
N PHE A 133 21.85 3.91 -13.60
CA PHE A 133 22.74 3.14 -14.47
C PHE A 133 24.14 3.75 -14.61
N VAL A 134 24.25 5.08 -14.64
CA VAL A 134 25.55 5.76 -14.60
C VAL A 134 26.26 5.44 -13.28
N GLY A 135 25.57 5.48 -12.16
CA GLY A 135 26.14 5.13 -10.85
C GLY A 135 26.59 3.66 -10.78
N VAL A 136 25.84 2.74 -11.39
CA VAL A 136 26.25 1.34 -11.57
C VAL A 136 27.54 1.26 -12.39
N ALA A 137 27.61 1.94 -13.54
CA ALA A 137 28.81 1.94 -14.39
C ALA A 137 30.04 2.54 -13.68
N LEU A 138 29.85 3.61 -12.89
CA LEU A 138 30.90 4.20 -12.05
C LEU A 138 31.38 3.23 -10.97
N THR A 139 30.46 2.48 -10.36
CA THR A 139 30.80 1.47 -9.35
C THR A 139 31.64 0.34 -9.95
N ILE A 140 31.22 -0.20 -11.11
CA ILE A 140 31.95 -1.25 -11.83
C ILE A 140 33.35 -0.76 -12.23
N ARG A 141 33.44 0.47 -12.74
CA ARG A 141 34.73 1.08 -13.14
C ARG A 141 35.62 1.41 -11.93
N GLY A 142 35.02 1.82 -10.81
CA GLY A 142 35.71 2.23 -9.60
C GLY A 142 36.27 1.08 -8.77
N GLY A 143 35.78 -0.15 -8.96
CA GLY A 143 36.34 -1.33 -8.30
C GLY A 143 37.77 -1.69 -8.72
N GLY A 144 38.37 -0.92 -9.63
CA GLY A 144 39.68 -1.20 -10.22
C GLY A 144 40.91 -0.87 -9.36
N ASP A 145 40.82 -0.06 -8.31
CA ASP A 145 42.01 0.54 -7.70
C ASP A 145 42.58 -0.21 -6.47
N GLY A 146 42.20 -1.47 -6.24
CA GLY A 146 42.76 -2.24 -5.12
C GLY A 146 42.67 -3.75 -5.31
N PHE A 147 43.78 -4.37 -5.71
CA PHE A 147 44.03 -5.81 -5.64
C PHE A 147 42.95 -6.69 -6.32
N GLN A 148 42.95 -6.68 -7.67
CA GLN A 148 42.30 -7.61 -8.64
C GLN A 148 41.44 -6.89 -9.69
N LEU A 149 42.07 -6.11 -10.57
CA LEU A 149 41.50 -5.84 -11.90
C LEU A 149 41.69 -7.09 -12.76
N GLY A 150 40.96 -8.15 -12.43
CA GLY A 150 40.82 -9.35 -13.26
C GLY A 150 39.53 -9.25 -14.07
N ARG A 151 39.51 -9.80 -15.29
CA ARG A 151 38.27 -10.03 -16.06
C ARG A 151 37.17 -10.68 -15.22
N ASP A 152 37.57 -11.45 -14.22
CA ASP A 152 36.70 -12.16 -13.29
C ASP A 152 35.85 -11.22 -12.42
N SER A 153 36.38 -10.07 -11.97
CA SER A 153 35.58 -9.13 -11.14
C SER A 153 34.49 -8.43 -11.94
N LEU A 154 34.77 -8.06 -13.19
CA LEU A 154 33.76 -7.52 -14.12
C LEU A 154 32.70 -8.56 -14.46
N TRP A 155 33.11 -9.83 -14.58
CA TRP A 155 32.18 -10.94 -14.76
C TRP A 155 31.25 -11.11 -13.54
N GLY A 156 31.79 -11.07 -12.33
CA GLY A 156 31.01 -11.10 -11.09
C GLY A 156 30.00 -9.97 -10.97
N ASP A 157 30.42 -8.73 -11.27
CA ASP A 157 29.53 -7.56 -11.29
C ASP A 157 28.41 -7.71 -12.33
N GLY A 158 28.73 -8.21 -13.52
CA GLY A 158 27.73 -8.48 -14.57
C GLY A 158 26.69 -9.51 -14.13
N LEU A 159 27.12 -10.63 -13.53
CA LEU A 159 26.20 -11.65 -13.01
C LEU A 159 25.30 -11.11 -11.90
N THR A 160 25.85 -10.32 -10.96
CA THR A 160 25.02 -9.72 -9.90
C THR A 160 24.06 -8.65 -10.42
N LEU A 161 24.39 -7.94 -11.50
CA LEU A 161 23.46 -7.04 -12.19
C LEU A 161 22.32 -7.79 -12.88
N ILE A 162 22.60 -8.95 -13.50
CA ILE A 162 21.55 -9.84 -14.02
C ILE A 162 20.63 -10.31 -12.88
N ALA A 163 21.21 -10.64 -11.73
CA ALA A 163 20.41 -10.97 -10.54
C ALA A 163 19.51 -9.79 -10.12
N ALA A 164 20.00 -8.56 -10.13
CA ALA A 164 19.19 -7.37 -9.86
C ALA A 164 17.98 -7.26 -10.82
N ALA A 165 18.21 -7.48 -12.12
CA ALA A 165 17.15 -7.47 -13.12
C ALA A 165 16.11 -8.60 -12.90
N LEU A 166 16.55 -9.82 -12.59
CA LEU A 166 15.64 -10.94 -12.28
C LEU A 166 14.77 -10.65 -11.06
N SER A 167 15.35 -10.09 -10.00
CA SER A 167 14.61 -9.67 -8.81
C SER A 167 13.59 -8.56 -9.12
N ALA A 168 13.94 -7.60 -9.97
CA ALA A 168 13.02 -6.57 -10.42
C ALA A 168 11.86 -7.13 -11.27
N GLY A 169 12.14 -8.08 -12.17
CA GLY A 169 11.11 -8.74 -12.97
C GLY A 169 10.14 -9.55 -12.12
N SER A 170 10.64 -10.26 -11.11
CA SER A 170 9.78 -11.01 -10.18
C SER A 170 8.87 -10.09 -9.35
N ALA A 171 9.33 -8.89 -9.00
CA ALA A 171 8.51 -7.87 -8.34
C ALA A 171 7.34 -7.39 -9.23
N VAL A 172 7.54 -7.24 -10.54
CA VAL A 172 6.45 -6.89 -11.47
C VAL A 172 5.49 -8.07 -11.65
N LEU A 173 6.02 -9.28 -11.88
CA LEU A 173 5.22 -10.51 -12.08
C LEU A 173 4.36 -10.87 -10.86
N SER A 174 4.85 -10.60 -9.65
CA SER A 174 4.15 -10.93 -8.40
C SER A 174 2.95 -10.02 -8.11
N ARG A 175 2.86 -8.83 -8.71
CA ARG A 175 1.85 -7.82 -8.39
C ARG A 175 0.41 -8.33 -8.49
N ARG A 176 0.06 -9.01 -9.58
CA ARG A 176 -1.29 -9.59 -9.81
C ARG A 176 -1.59 -10.81 -8.94
N LEU A 177 -0.56 -11.49 -8.44
CA LEU A 177 -0.72 -12.63 -7.55
C LEU A 177 -0.92 -12.16 -6.10
N LEU A 178 -0.25 -11.09 -5.70
CA LEU A 178 -0.38 -10.48 -4.38
C LEU A 178 -1.76 -9.84 -4.13
N SER A 179 -2.52 -9.53 -5.19
CA SER A 179 -3.93 -9.14 -5.05
C SER A 179 -4.87 -10.32 -4.80
N LYS A 180 -4.42 -11.56 -5.00
CA LYS A 180 -5.22 -12.79 -4.85
C LYS A 180 -4.80 -13.66 -3.66
N TYR A 181 -3.52 -13.65 -3.32
CA TYR A 181 -2.93 -14.47 -2.26
C TYR A 181 -2.17 -13.58 -1.28
N SER A 182 -2.14 -13.98 -0.01
CA SER A 182 -1.33 -13.29 0.99
C SER A 182 0.16 -13.27 0.61
N ALA A 183 0.88 -12.25 1.04
CA ALA A 183 2.31 -12.12 0.78
C ALA A 183 3.14 -13.29 1.38
N LEU A 184 2.72 -13.80 2.54
CA LEU A 184 3.34 -14.95 3.20
C LEU A 184 3.19 -16.23 2.38
N ARG A 185 1.96 -16.57 1.96
CA ARG A 185 1.68 -17.76 1.15
C ARG A 185 2.38 -17.68 -0.21
N MET A 186 2.28 -16.53 -0.85
CA MET A 186 2.92 -16.27 -2.13
C MET A 186 4.43 -16.52 -2.02
N THR A 187 5.09 -15.95 -1.01
CA THR A 187 6.53 -16.10 -0.79
C THR A 187 6.91 -17.54 -0.48
N ALA A 188 6.17 -18.21 0.41
CA ALA A 188 6.46 -19.59 0.79
C ALA A 188 6.38 -20.54 -0.40
N VAL A 189 5.32 -20.44 -1.21
CA VAL A 189 5.14 -21.31 -2.38
C VAL A 189 6.12 -20.94 -3.50
N SER A 190 6.35 -19.65 -3.80
CA SER A 190 7.34 -19.27 -4.81
C SER A 190 8.75 -19.69 -4.40
N MET A 191 9.11 -19.54 -3.12
CA MET A 191 10.41 -19.96 -2.59
C MET A 191 10.57 -21.48 -2.65
N LEU A 192 9.50 -22.26 -2.46
CA LEU A 192 9.53 -23.71 -2.70
C LEU A 192 9.99 -24.03 -4.12
N PHE A 193 9.32 -23.50 -5.16
CA PHE A 193 9.71 -23.80 -6.56
C PHE A 193 11.10 -23.27 -6.90
N GLY A 194 11.48 -22.11 -6.39
CA GLY A 194 12.84 -21.61 -6.52
C GLY A 194 13.87 -22.56 -5.88
N SER A 195 13.58 -23.06 -4.67
CA SER A 195 14.46 -24.01 -3.98
C SER A 195 14.53 -25.37 -4.68
N LEU A 196 13.43 -25.87 -5.24
CA LEU A 196 13.41 -27.11 -6.04
C LEU A 196 14.27 -26.99 -7.30
N PHE A 197 14.21 -25.84 -7.97
CA PHE A 197 15.09 -25.56 -9.11
C PHE A 197 16.57 -25.52 -8.69
N LEU A 198 16.88 -24.86 -7.56
CA LEU A 198 18.24 -24.82 -7.02
C LEU A 198 18.76 -26.22 -6.72
N VAL A 199 17.96 -27.07 -6.07
CA VAL A 199 18.29 -28.48 -5.84
C VAL A 199 18.64 -29.18 -7.15
N ALA A 200 17.81 -29.01 -8.19
CA ALA A 200 18.02 -29.66 -9.48
C ALA A 200 19.34 -29.23 -10.16
N VAL A 201 19.68 -27.94 -10.11
CA VAL A 201 20.91 -27.41 -10.73
C VAL A 201 22.15 -27.65 -9.87
N SER A 202 22.01 -27.74 -8.54
CA SER A 202 23.14 -27.92 -7.62
C SER A 202 23.56 -29.37 -7.42
N VAL A 203 22.83 -30.36 -7.93
CA VAL A 203 23.15 -31.81 -7.73
C VAL A 203 24.64 -32.14 -7.98
N PRO A 204 25.25 -31.73 -9.11
CA PRO A 204 26.64 -32.07 -9.38
C PRO A 204 27.62 -31.44 -8.38
N GLU A 205 27.37 -30.19 -7.99
CA GLU A 205 28.22 -29.46 -7.02
C GLU A 205 28.07 -30.04 -5.61
N MET A 206 26.83 -30.35 -5.19
CA MET A 206 26.55 -30.94 -3.88
C MET A 206 27.15 -32.33 -3.71
N ALA A 207 27.25 -33.11 -4.79
CA ALA A 207 27.82 -34.45 -4.77
C ALA A 207 29.34 -34.45 -4.54
N VAL A 208 30.02 -33.37 -4.94
CA VAL A 208 31.48 -33.22 -4.78
C VAL A 208 31.86 -32.27 -3.63
N GLN A 209 30.89 -31.58 -3.03
CA GLN A 209 31.11 -30.70 -1.88
C GLN A 209 31.63 -31.49 -0.67
N ASN A 210 32.75 -31.05 -0.11
CA ASN A 210 33.31 -31.66 1.09
C ASN A 210 32.65 -31.10 2.37
N TRP A 211 31.52 -31.68 2.75
CA TRP A 211 30.74 -31.27 3.93
C TRP A 211 31.48 -31.43 5.26
N ALA A 212 32.41 -32.39 5.34
CA ALA A 212 33.15 -32.68 6.58
C ALA A 212 34.25 -31.65 6.89
N HIS A 213 34.71 -30.90 5.88
CA HIS A 213 35.76 -29.89 6.03
C HIS A 213 35.20 -28.48 6.32
N LEU A 214 33.87 -28.32 6.38
CA LEU A 214 33.26 -27.03 6.67
C LEU A 214 33.57 -26.62 8.12
N SER A 215 34.16 -25.44 8.28
CA SER A 215 34.42 -24.86 9.58
C SER A 215 33.11 -24.57 10.31
N TRP A 216 33.17 -24.49 11.64
CA TRP A 216 32.02 -24.08 12.44
C TRP A 216 31.52 -22.67 12.05
N GLY A 217 32.44 -21.80 11.60
CA GLY A 217 32.09 -20.48 11.06
C GLY A 217 31.20 -20.58 9.82
N THR A 218 31.49 -21.50 8.89
CA THR A 218 30.68 -21.71 7.68
C THR A 218 29.31 -22.28 8.01
N TRP A 219 29.23 -23.21 8.97
CA TRP A 219 27.95 -23.71 9.47
C TRP A 219 27.11 -22.62 10.13
N ALA A 220 27.71 -21.76 10.96
CA ALA A 220 27.03 -20.63 11.57
C ALA A 220 26.56 -19.61 10.51
N ALA A 221 27.39 -19.33 9.51
CA ALA A 221 27.05 -18.46 8.38
C ALA A 221 25.86 -19.00 7.57
N LEU A 222 25.83 -20.31 7.33
CA LEU A 222 24.72 -20.99 6.66
C LEU A 222 23.44 -20.95 7.50
N ALA A 223 23.52 -21.24 8.80
CA ALA A 223 22.39 -21.17 9.71
C ALA A 223 21.79 -19.76 9.78
N PHE A 224 22.63 -18.73 9.96
CA PHE A 224 22.20 -17.33 9.91
C PHE A 224 21.54 -16.99 8.58
N SER A 225 22.16 -17.35 7.46
CA SER A 225 21.68 -17.00 6.13
C SER A 225 20.34 -17.66 5.79
N SER A 226 20.09 -18.86 6.32
CA SER A 226 18.88 -19.65 6.10
C SER A 226 17.74 -19.22 7.03
N VAL A 227 17.99 -19.24 8.33
CA VAL A 227 16.96 -19.04 9.36
C VAL A 227 16.69 -17.56 9.58
N VAL A 228 17.74 -16.76 9.76
CA VAL A 228 17.60 -15.34 10.13
C VAL A 228 17.35 -14.51 8.88
N ALA A 229 18.21 -14.61 7.87
CA ALA A 229 18.13 -13.73 6.70
C ALA A 229 17.08 -14.15 5.66
N ALA A 230 16.89 -15.46 5.40
CA ALA A 230 15.98 -15.94 4.36
C ALA A 230 14.58 -16.32 4.87
N ALA A 231 14.39 -16.63 6.16
CA ALA A 231 13.07 -16.90 6.73
C ALA A 231 12.58 -15.76 7.65
N LEU A 232 13.24 -15.55 8.80
CA LEU A 232 12.76 -14.62 9.84
C LEU A 232 12.69 -13.17 9.36
N ALA A 233 13.71 -12.69 8.64
CA ALA A 233 13.73 -11.33 8.12
C ALA A 233 12.57 -11.07 7.13
N TYR A 234 12.22 -12.05 6.30
CA TYR A 234 11.05 -11.96 5.42
C TYR A 234 9.74 -11.88 6.22
N LEU A 235 9.60 -12.67 7.29
CA LEU A 235 8.42 -12.60 8.17
C LEU A 235 8.26 -11.21 8.81
N ILE A 236 9.36 -10.67 9.35
CA ILE A 236 9.37 -9.32 9.95
C ILE A 236 9.06 -8.26 8.89
N TRP A 237 9.63 -8.40 7.70
CA TRP A 237 9.41 -7.48 6.59
C TRP A 237 7.94 -7.42 6.17
N PHE A 238 7.27 -8.57 6.02
CA PHE A 238 5.85 -8.62 5.67
C PHE A 238 4.95 -8.06 6.77
N LYS A 239 5.28 -8.37 8.04
CA LYS A 239 4.61 -7.71 9.17
C LYS A 239 4.76 -6.18 9.10
N GLY A 240 5.94 -5.69 8.75
CA GLY A 240 6.21 -4.26 8.52
C GLY A 240 5.35 -3.68 7.41
N ILE A 241 5.23 -4.36 6.26
CA ILE A 241 4.33 -3.94 5.18
C ILE A 241 2.88 -3.80 5.67
N GLY A 242 2.39 -4.76 6.47
CA GLY A 242 1.02 -4.75 6.98
C GLY A 242 0.75 -3.65 8.03
N GLU A 243 1.70 -3.38 8.93
CA GLU A 243 1.48 -2.46 10.06
C GLU A 243 1.85 -0.99 9.76
N ILE A 244 2.93 -0.72 9.03
CA ILE A 244 3.40 0.64 8.73
C ILE A 244 3.27 1.05 7.26
N GLY A 245 2.79 0.13 6.41
CA GLY A 245 2.49 0.37 5.00
C GLY A 245 3.67 0.15 4.05
N ALA A 246 3.39 -0.42 2.87
CA ALA A 246 4.39 -0.79 1.87
C ALA A 246 5.35 0.35 1.49
N SER A 247 4.82 1.55 1.21
CA SER A 247 5.64 2.69 0.79
C SER A 247 6.69 3.08 1.83
N ARG A 248 6.34 3.05 3.13
CA ARG A 248 7.27 3.38 4.22
C ARG A 248 8.27 2.26 4.45
N THR A 249 7.83 1.00 4.41
CA THR A 249 8.70 -0.17 4.58
C THR A 249 9.78 -0.24 3.51
N VAL A 250 9.43 0.00 2.24
CA VAL A 250 10.42 -0.06 1.15
C VAL A 250 11.39 1.14 1.15
N ILE A 251 11.16 2.22 1.91
CA ILE A 251 12.18 3.28 2.07
C ILE A 251 13.41 2.73 2.80
N TYR A 252 13.20 1.84 3.79
CA TYR A 252 14.30 1.24 4.56
C TYR A 252 15.25 0.39 3.71
N ASN A 253 14.80 -0.18 2.59
CA ASN A 253 15.68 -0.94 1.68
C ASN A 253 16.85 -0.12 1.14
N ASN A 254 16.69 1.20 1.01
CA ASN A 254 17.77 2.09 0.54
C ASN A 254 18.95 2.15 1.53
N LEU A 255 18.75 1.71 2.77
CA LEU A 255 19.80 1.65 3.80
C LEU A 255 20.61 0.35 3.75
N ILE A 256 20.17 -0.67 3.00
CA ILE A 256 20.86 -1.96 2.93
C ILE A 256 22.26 -1.82 2.31
N PRO A 257 22.47 -1.15 1.16
CA PRO A 257 23.80 -1.06 0.56
C PRO A 257 24.83 -0.32 1.45
N PRO A 258 24.52 0.84 2.05
CA PRO A 258 25.44 1.47 3.00
C PRO A 258 25.81 0.58 4.19
N VAL A 259 24.84 -0.15 4.75
CA VAL A 259 25.09 -1.09 5.84
C VAL A 259 25.94 -2.27 5.38
N ALA A 260 25.65 -2.85 4.21
CA ALA A 260 26.42 -3.94 3.63
C ALA A 260 27.88 -3.56 3.40
N ILE A 261 28.13 -2.36 2.87
CA ILE A 261 29.48 -1.82 2.67
C ILE A 261 30.20 -1.66 4.01
N LEU A 262 29.58 -1.03 5.00
CA LEU A 262 30.20 -0.83 6.32
C LEU A 262 30.59 -2.17 6.97
N ILE A 263 29.70 -3.17 6.88
CA ILE A 263 29.97 -4.52 7.41
C ILE A 263 31.06 -5.21 6.59
N ALA A 264 31.05 -5.10 5.26
CA ALA A 264 32.06 -5.70 4.40
C ALA A 264 33.47 -5.10 4.63
N VAL A 265 33.56 -3.78 4.80
CA VAL A 265 34.81 -3.10 5.17
C VAL A 265 35.30 -3.60 6.53
N ALA A 266 34.40 -3.70 7.53
CA ALA A 266 34.75 -4.10 8.89
C ALA A 266 35.12 -5.60 9.03
N THR A 267 34.44 -6.49 8.29
CA THR A 267 34.53 -7.95 8.49
C THR A 267 35.34 -8.67 7.41
N LEU A 268 35.31 -8.18 6.17
CA LEU A 268 36.04 -8.78 5.05
C LEU A 268 37.30 -7.99 4.66
N GLY A 269 37.49 -6.80 5.26
CA GLY A 269 38.62 -5.92 4.94
C GLY A 269 38.52 -5.28 3.55
N GLU A 270 37.32 -5.22 2.98
CA GLU A 270 37.09 -4.56 1.68
C GLU A 270 37.42 -3.08 1.76
N ARG A 271 37.89 -2.48 0.66
CA ARG A 271 38.14 -1.04 0.55
C ARG A 271 37.21 -0.46 -0.51
N LEU A 272 36.54 0.63 -0.16
CA LEU A 272 35.69 1.36 -1.10
C LEU A 272 36.52 2.45 -1.79
N ALA A 273 36.74 2.29 -3.09
CA ALA A 273 37.42 3.30 -3.89
C ALA A 273 36.56 4.58 -3.99
N PRO A 274 37.19 5.76 -4.14
CA PRO A 274 36.45 7.03 -4.28
C PRO A 274 35.42 7.00 -5.41
N LEU A 275 35.74 6.33 -6.52
CA LEU A 275 34.84 6.21 -7.67
C LEU A 275 33.65 5.27 -7.39
N GLN A 276 33.84 4.22 -6.56
CA GLN A 276 32.72 3.39 -6.07
C GLN A 276 31.83 4.16 -5.11
N ALA A 277 32.41 4.97 -4.22
CA ALA A 277 31.65 5.82 -3.31
C ALA A 277 30.80 6.86 -4.08
N LEU A 278 31.38 7.46 -5.13
CA LEU A 278 30.65 8.33 -6.05
C LEU A 278 29.53 7.57 -6.78
N GLY A 279 29.83 6.40 -7.32
CA GLY A 279 28.84 5.54 -7.97
C GLY A 279 27.66 5.21 -7.05
N ALA A 280 27.94 4.84 -5.80
CA ALA A 280 26.93 4.57 -4.77
C ALA A 280 26.04 5.79 -4.50
N ALA A 281 26.63 6.98 -4.33
CA ALA A 281 25.87 8.21 -4.12
C ALA A 281 24.96 8.52 -5.33
N VAL A 282 25.47 8.35 -6.55
CA VAL A 282 24.71 8.57 -7.79
C VAL A 282 23.55 7.57 -7.92
N ILE A 283 23.74 6.29 -7.55
CA ILE A 283 22.66 5.29 -7.51
C ILE A 283 21.55 5.72 -6.55
N LEU A 284 21.91 6.13 -5.32
CA LEU A 284 20.94 6.55 -4.31
C LEU A 284 20.15 7.80 -4.75
N VAL A 285 20.81 8.77 -5.38
CA VAL A 285 20.16 9.96 -5.97
C VAL A 285 19.22 9.54 -7.11
N GLY A 286 19.67 8.67 -8.02
CA GLY A 286 18.85 8.17 -9.13
C GLY A 286 17.59 7.43 -8.67
N VAL A 287 17.72 6.54 -7.69
CA VAL A 287 16.59 5.83 -7.07
C VAL A 287 15.65 6.81 -6.35
N GLY A 288 16.21 7.79 -5.62
CA GLY A 288 15.45 8.84 -4.96
C GLY A 288 14.60 9.65 -5.95
N LEU A 289 15.20 10.09 -7.06
CA LEU A 289 14.51 10.82 -8.13
C LEU A 289 13.43 9.97 -8.80
N THR A 290 13.71 8.71 -9.12
CA THR A 290 12.75 7.78 -9.73
C THR A 290 11.51 7.62 -8.84
N ARG A 291 11.72 7.50 -7.52
CA ARG A 291 10.63 7.38 -6.54
C ARG A 291 9.86 8.68 -6.34
N PHE A 292 10.57 9.80 -6.22
CA PHE A 292 9.95 11.12 -6.07
C PHE A 292 9.08 11.46 -7.27
N ALA A 293 9.59 11.24 -8.49
CA ALA A 293 8.87 11.46 -9.72
C ALA A 293 7.62 10.56 -9.83
N ARG A 294 7.69 9.30 -9.34
CA ARG A 294 6.52 8.41 -9.24
C ARG A 294 5.46 8.97 -8.29
N ALA A 295 5.85 9.37 -7.09
CA ALA A 295 4.93 9.96 -6.12
C ALA A 295 4.26 11.24 -6.68
N LYS A 296 4.99 12.04 -7.46
CA LYS A 296 4.43 13.22 -8.16
C LYS A 296 3.45 12.84 -9.27
N ALA A 297 3.75 11.79 -10.05
CA ALA A 297 2.88 11.30 -11.11
C ALA A 297 1.59 10.66 -10.56
N ASP A 298 1.68 9.88 -9.48
CA ASP A 298 0.52 9.28 -8.81
C ASP A 298 -0.38 10.34 -8.15
N ARG A 299 0.18 11.47 -7.71
CA ARG A 299 -0.58 12.64 -7.22
C ARG A 299 -1.29 13.45 -8.30
N ARG A 300 -0.89 13.30 -9.58
CA ARG A 300 -1.60 13.93 -10.73
C ARG A 300 -2.81 13.11 -11.19
N LYS A 301 -2.96 11.87 -10.70
CA LYS A 301 -4.24 11.17 -10.78
C LYS A 301 -5.16 11.78 -9.71
N PRO A 302 -6.43 12.09 -10.02
CA PRO A 302 -7.33 12.71 -9.04
C PRO A 302 -7.40 11.80 -7.82
N ALA A 303 -7.03 12.37 -6.67
CA ALA A 303 -7.12 11.69 -5.41
C ALA A 303 -8.60 11.42 -5.12
N VAL A 304 -8.94 10.19 -4.73
CA VAL A 304 -10.20 9.91 -4.05
C VAL A 304 -10.15 10.69 -2.74
N GLU A 305 -10.70 11.90 -2.75
CA GLU A 305 -10.80 12.71 -1.55
C GLU A 305 -11.83 12.10 -0.61
N THR A 306 -11.42 11.87 0.63
CA THR A 306 -12.31 11.67 1.76
C THR A 306 -13.07 12.98 2.02
N VAL A 307 -14.18 13.16 1.31
CA VAL A 307 -15.06 14.32 1.48
C VAL A 307 -15.60 14.37 2.90
N LYS A 308 -15.44 15.55 3.50
CA LYS A 308 -15.87 15.95 4.84
C LYS A 308 -17.37 15.67 4.99
N ALA A 309 -17.73 14.92 6.02
CA ALA A 309 -19.11 14.81 6.48
C ALA A 309 -19.59 16.20 6.92
N ASN A 310 -20.52 16.79 6.18
CA ASN A 310 -21.29 17.93 6.66
C ASN A 310 -22.07 17.52 7.91
N GLY A 311 -21.90 18.32 8.97
CA GLY A 311 -22.49 18.08 10.28
C GLY A 311 -23.99 18.35 10.30
N GLY A 312 -24.77 17.42 9.76
CA GLY A 312 -26.14 17.20 10.20
C GLY A 312 -26.10 16.11 11.28
N SER A 313 -26.27 16.47 12.54
CA SER A 313 -26.45 15.48 13.60
C SER A 313 -27.72 14.67 13.33
N PRO A 314 -27.67 13.33 13.21
CA PRO A 314 -28.85 12.55 13.50
C PRO A 314 -29.10 12.75 15.00
N GLN A 315 -30.21 13.40 15.35
CA GLN A 315 -30.76 13.21 16.68
C GLN A 315 -31.08 11.72 16.76
N ALA A 316 -30.18 10.94 17.36
CA ALA A 316 -30.45 9.58 17.77
C ALA A 316 -31.71 9.65 18.63
N ALA A 317 -32.82 9.18 18.07
CA ALA A 317 -34.07 9.04 18.77
C ALA A 317 -33.77 8.23 20.04
N LYS A 318 -33.81 8.91 21.19
CA LYS A 318 -33.84 8.29 22.51
C LYS A 318 -35.20 7.60 22.66
N GLY A 319 -35.37 6.50 21.96
CA GLY A 319 -36.37 5.49 22.21
C GLY A 319 -35.62 4.20 22.39
N ARG A 320 -35.64 3.63 23.60
CA ARG A 320 -35.47 2.19 23.75
C ARG A 320 -36.61 1.54 22.98
N ASN A 321 -36.45 1.37 21.67
CA ASN A 321 -37.23 0.40 20.97
C ASN A 321 -36.68 -0.94 21.46
N GLN A 322 -37.42 -1.50 22.41
CA GLN A 322 -37.59 -2.94 22.49
C GLN A 322 -37.81 -3.42 21.06
N ALA A 323 -36.72 -3.80 20.39
CA ALA A 323 -36.82 -4.67 19.24
C ALA A 323 -37.38 -5.97 19.81
N THR A 324 -38.70 -6.02 19.81
CA THR A 324 -39.48 -7.24 19.83
C THR A 324 -38.70 -8.27 19.06
N THR A 325 -38.35 -9.35 19.74
CA THR A 325 -38.01 -10.65 19.17
C THR A 325 -38.90 -10.91 17.96
N ALA A 326 -38.46 -10.45 16.79
CA ALA A 326 -39.11 -10.72 15.53
C ALA A 326 -38.87 -12.20 15.31
N LYS A 327 -39.94 -12.95 15.55
CA LYS A 327 -40.05 -14.39 15.42
C LYS A 327 -39.27 -14.83 14.18
N TRP A 328 -38.12 -15.46 14.42
CA TRP A 328 -37.23 -16.05 13.44
C TRP A 328 -38.03 -16.76 12.34
N LEU A 329 -37.79 -16.38 11.07
CA LEU A 329 -38.35 -17.10 9.94
C LEU A 329 -37.96 -18.59 10.07
N PRO A 330 -38.91 -19.53 10.07
CA PRO A 330 -38.59 -20.95 10.24
C PRO A 330 -37.85 -21.44 8.99
N GLY A 331 -36.54 -21.69 9.10
CA GLY A 331 -35.75 -22.30 8.02
C GLY A 331 -34.25 -21.95 7.99
N TRP A 332 -33.81 -20.88 8.66
CA TRP A 332 -32.40 -20.48 8.67
C TRP A 332 -31.67 -21.11 9.87
N GLN A 333 -30.73 -22.02 9.60
CA GLN A 333 -29.88 -22.61 10.64
C GLN A 333 -28.72 -21.67 10.97
N GLU A 334 -28.62 -21.27 12.24
CA GLU A 334 -27.48 -20.52 12.78
C GLU A 334 -26.26 -21.45 12.92
N GLY A 335 -25.50 -21.60 11.83
CA GLY A 335 -24.14 -22.15 11.86
C GLY A 335 -23.12 -21.00 11.85
N GLU A 336 -21.99 -21.15 12.55
CA GLU A 336 -20.83 -20.28 12.35
C GLU A 336 -20.28 -20.51 10.93
N VAL A 337 -20.64 -19.63 9.99
CA VAL A 337 -20.15 -19.70 8.61
C VAL A 337 -18.88 -18.87 8.51
N ASN A 338 -17.72 -19.52 8.57
CA ASN A 338 -16.45 -18.86 8.34
C ASN A 338 -16.26 -18.59 6.83
N MET A 339 -16.62 -17.41 6.34
CA MET A 339 -16.47 -17.00 4.94
C MET A 339 -15.09 -16.37 4.68
N SER A 340 -14.49 -16.69 3.54
CA SER A 340 -13.27 -16.01 3.06
C SER A 340 -13.56 -14.57 2.61
N ASP A 341 -12.52 -13.73 2.58
CA ASP A 341 -12.64 -12.33 2.13
C ASP A 341 -13.28 -12.19 0.74
N GLN A 342 -12.95 -13.08 -0.21
CA GLN A 342 -13.56 -13.09 -1.54
C GLN A 342 -15.07 -13.42 -1.49
N GLN A 343 -15.49 -14.27 -0.55
CA GLN A 343 -16.91 -14.59 -0.39
C GLN A 343 -17.67 -13.43 0.26
N LEU A 344 -17.04 -12.70 1.19
CA LEU A 344 -17.61 -11.47 1.75
C LEU A 344 -17.69 -10.36 0.71
N GLU A 345 -16.66 -10.19 -0.11
CA GLU A 345 -16.66 -9.23 -1.22
C GLU A 345 -17.82 -9.54 -2.19
N LYS A 346 -17.96 -10.81 -2.60
CA LYS A 346 -19.05 -11.30 -3.44
C LYS A 346 -20.43 -11.07 -2.79
N LEU A 347 -20.57 -11.36 -1.50
CA LEU A 347 -21.81 -11.13 -0.74
C LEU A 347 -22.17 -9.65 -0.71
N ARG A 348 -21.22 -8.78 -0.39
CA ARG A 348 -21.42 -7.32 -0.29
C ARG A 348 -21.70 -6.70 -1.64
N HIS A 349 -21.03 -7.16 -2.69
CA HIS A 349 -21.27 -6.70 -4.04
C HIS A 349 -22.65 -7.11 -4.55
N SER A 350 -23.09 -8.34 -4.29
CA SER A 350 -24.48 -8.73 -4.53
C SER A 350 -25.48 -7.93 -3.70
N THR A 351 -25.15 -7.61 -2.44
CA THR A 351 -26.03 -6.79 -1.60
C THR A 351 -26.12 -5.35 -2.11
N SER A 352 -25.05 -4.80 -2.71
CA SER A 352 -25.11 -3.47 -3.33
C SER A 352 -26.05 -3.44 -4.54
N HIS A 353 -26.09 -4.49 -5.36
CA HIS A 353 -27.05 -4.60 -6.46
C HIS A 353 -28.49 -4.76 -5.95
N ILE A 354 -28.72 -5.57 -4.91
CA ILE A 354 -30.04 -5.68 -4.25
C ILE A 354 -30.48 -4.31 -3.71
N MET A 355 -29.56 -3.53 -3.13
CA MET A 355 -29.85 -2.17 -2.71
C MET A 355 -30.18 -1.27 -3.90
N ALA A 356 -29.45 -1.35 -5.01
CA ALA A 356 -29.73 -0.56 -6.20
C ALA A 356 -31.11 -0.88 -6.79
N GLU A 357 -31.48 -2.16 -6.91
CA GLU A 357 -32.82 -2.56 -7.32
C GLU A 357 -33.90 -2.02 -6.37
N ALA A 358 -33.67 -2.10 -5.05
CA ALA A 358 -34.59 -1.55 -4.06
C ALA A 358 -34.76 -0.03 -4.21
N VAL A 359 -33.68 0.71 -4.43
CA VAL A 359 -33.72 2.16 -4.67
C VAL A 359 -34.50 2.48 -5.95
N MET A 360 -34.28 1.73 -7.03
CA MET A 360 -35.02 1.91 -8.29
C MET A 360 -36.53 1.68 -8.14
N ARG A 361 -36.94 0.76 -7.24
CA ARG A 361 -38.36 0.52 -6.93
C ARG A 361 -38.96 1.64 -6.07
N VAL A 362 -38.21 2.15 -5.10
CA VAL A 362 -38.67 3.25 -4.21
C VAL A 362 -38.67 4.59 -4.93
N PHE A 363 -37.72 4.81 -5.84
CA PHE A 363 -37.55 6.03 -6.64
C PHE A 363 -37.59 5.71 -8.14
N PRO A 364 -38.79 5.56 -8.74
CA PRO A 364 -38.91 5.35 -10.17
C PRO A 364 -38.22 6.46 -10.96
N GLY A 365 -37.35 6.09 -11.90
CA GLY A 365 -36.57 7.03 -12.71
C GLY A 365 -35.24 7.48 -12.10
N ALA A 366 -34.86 6.94 -10.93
CA ALA A 366 -33.53 7.11 -10.37
C ALA A 366 -32.44 6.74 -11.39
N LYS A 367 -31.34 7.51 -11.39
CA LYS A 367 -30.15 7.16 -12.16
C LYS A 367 -29.08 6.64 -11.22
N PHE A 368 -28.43 5.56 -11.62
CA PHE A 368 -27.46 4.88 -10.77
C PHE A 368 -26.08 4.88 -11.43
N ALA A 369 -25.07 5.08 -10.60
CA ALA A 369 -23.70 5.30 -11.03
C ALA A 369 -22.80 4.09 -10.69
N ILE A 370 -22.08 4.13 -9.57
CA ILE A 370 -21.16 3.05 -9.18
C ILE A 370 -21.54 2.47 -7.81
N GLY A 371 -21.37 1.15 -7.68
CA GLY A 371 -21.76 0.40 -6.49
C GLY A 371 -20.78 -0.68 -6.02
N PRO A 372 -19.52 -0.34 -5.71
CA PRO A 372 -18.52 -1.33 -5.34
C PRO A 372 -18.74 -1.89 -3.93
N SER A 373 -18.23 -3.10 -3.71
CA SER A 373 -17.93 -3.58 -2.36
C SER A 373 -16.70 -2.86 -1.79
N ILE A 374 -16.67 -2.71 -0.48
CA ILE A 374 -15.56 -2.14 0.29
C ILE A 374 -15.21 -3.07 1.47
N GLU A 375 -14.09 -2.79 2.14
CA GLU A 375 -13.51 -3.64 3.19
C GLU A 375 -14.49 -4.07 4.28
N ASP A 376 -15.41 -3.19 4.69
CA ASP A 376 -16.39 -3.46 5.74
C ASP A 376 -17.85 -3.31 5.26
N GLY A 377 -18.11 -3.37 3.95
CA GLY A 377 -19.46 -3.18 3.43
C GLY A 377 -19.53 -2.90 1.93
N PHE A 378 -20.40 -1.98 1.55
CA PHE A 378 -20.58 -1.52 0.18
C PHE A 378 -21.15 -0.10 0.17
N TYR A 379 -21.13 0.55 -0.98
CA TYR A 379 -21.94 1.74 -1.21
C TYR A 379 -22.52 1.71 -2.62
N TYR A 380 -23.46 2.61 -2.90
CA TYR A 380 -23.93 2.88 -4.26
C TYR A 380 -24.30 4.35 -4.41
N ASP A 381 -23.91 4.94 -5.54
CA ASP A 381 -24.16 6.35 -5.89
C ASP A 381 -25.40 6.49 -6.78
N PHE A 382 -26.29 7.40 -6.41
CA PHE A 382 -27.55 7.66 -7.10
C PHE A 382 -27.75 9.14 -7.40
N ASP A 383 -28.34 9.42 -8.55
CA ASP A 383 -28.98 10.69 -8.87
C ASP A 383 -30.49 10.50 -8.70
N LEU A 384 -31.06 11.24 -7.75
CA LEU A 384 -32.42 11.07 -7.27
C LEU A 384 -33.17 12.40 -7.34
N PRO A 385 -34.50 12.38 -7.55
CA PRO A 385 -35.30 13.60 -7.69
C PRO A 385 -35.33 14.47 -6.43
N ARG A 386 -34.98 13.90 -5.27
CA ARG A 386 -34.84 14.62 -4.00
C ARG A 386 -33.74 14.02 -3.12
N PRO A 387 -33.23 14.77 -2.13
CA PRO A 387 -32.37 14.22 -1.09
C PRO A 387 -33.03 13.06 -0.33
N LEU A 388 -32.24 12.03 -0.01
CA LEU A 388 -32.60 10.90 0.84
C LEU A 388 -32.71 11.34 2.30
N THR A 389 -33.67 10.77 3.01
CA THR A 389 -33.84 10.91 4.46
C THR A 389 -33.54 9.59 5.18
N PRO A 390 -33.33 9.59 6.51
CA PRO A 390 -33.18 8.36 7.28
C PRO A 390 -34.35 7.38 7.11
N GLU A 391 -35.58 7.90 6.97
CA GLU A 391 -36.78 7.09 6.75
C GLU A 391 -36.76 6.37 5.39
N ASP A 392 -36.14 6.98 4.36
CA ASP A 392 -35.96 6.30 3.07
C ASP A 392 -35.05 5.08 3.21
N LEU A 393 -34.03 5.11 4.06
CA LEU A 393 -33.18 3.95 4.31
C LEU A 393 -33.98 2.79 4.89
N GLU A 394 -34.93 3.05 5.78
CA GLU A 394 -35.82 2.01 6.33
C GLU A 394 -36.73 1.42 5.23
N ALA A 395 -37.28 2.27 4.36
CA ALA A 395 -38.09 1.83 3.22
C ALA A 395 -37.28 1.01 2.21
N ILE A 396 -36.05 1.42 1.90
CA ILE A 396 -35.13 0.71 1.01
C ILE A 396 -34.74 -0.64 1.63
N GLU A 397 -34.38 -0.68 2.92
CA GLU A 397 -34.10 -1.96 3.61
C GLU A 397 -35.29 -2.92 3.58
N ALA A 398 -36.51 -2.42 3.75
CA ALA A 398 -37.72 -3.24 3.65
C ALA A 398 -37.89 -3.81 2.24
N GLU A 399 -37.63 -3.03 1.20
CA GLU A 399 -37.70 -3.49 -0.19
C GLU A 399 -36.57 -4.46 -0.54
N MET A 400 -35.35 -4.25 -0.03
CA MET A 400 -34.23 -5.21 -0.14
C MET A 400 -34.61 -6.57 0.43
N ARG A 401 -35.30 -6.62 1.58
CA ARG A 401 -35.76 -7.91 2.17
C ARG A 401 -36.77 -8.62 1.25
N LYS A 402 -37.69 -7.89 0.61
CA LYS A 402 -38.61 -8.50 -0.38
C LYS A 402 -37.88 -9.07 -1.60
N ILE A 403 -36.84 -8.38 -2.09
CA ILE A 403 -36.01 -8.85 -3.21
C ILE A 403 -35.22 -10.11 -2.83
N ILE A 404 -34.71 -10.17 -1.61
CA ILE A 404 -34.02 -11.35 -1.06
C ILE A 404 -34.99 -12.53 -0.95
N GLU A 405 -36.19 -12.32 -0.39
CA GLU A 405 -37.23 -13.35 -0.27
C GLU A 405 -37.71 -13.89 -1.62
N ALA A 406 -37.72 -13.05 -2.66
CA ALA A 406 -38.08 -13.45 -4.02
C ALA A 406 -37.06 -14.40 -4.68
N GLY A 407 -35.81 -14.44 -4.19
CA GLY A 407 -34.79 -15.41 -4.62
C GLY A 407 -34.41 -15.33 -6.10
N HIS A 408 -34.38 -14.12 -6.68
CA HIS A 408 -34.04 -13.92 -8.08
C HIS A 408 -32.61 -14.38 -8.39
N PRO A 409 -32.37 -15.13 -9.48
CA PRO A 409 -31.02 -15.50 -9.88
C PRO A 409 -30.25 -14.29 -10.42
N PHE A 410 -28.94 -14.24 -10.16
CA PHE A 410 -28.03 -13.29 -10.81
C PHE A 410 -27.58 -13.87 -12.15
N GLN A 411 -28.10 -13.32 -13.25
CA GLN A 411 -27.80 -13.79 -14.60
C GLN A 411 -26.74 -12.89 -15.22
N ARG A 412 -25.57 -13.46 -15.53
CA ARG A 412 -24.50 -12.77 -16.25
C ARG A 412 -24.71 -12.95 -17.75
N GLU A 413 -24.72 -11.85 -18.47
CA GLU A 413 -24.74 -11.84 -19.93
C GLU A 413 -23.56 -11.01 -20.45
N GLU A 414 -22.98 -11.45 -21.57
CA GLU A 414 -22.01 -10.67 -22.33
C GLU A 414 -22.77 -10.00 -23.47
N VAL A 415 -22.63 -8.70 -23.58
CA VAL A 415 -23.38 -7.88 -24.53
C VAL A 415 -22.41 -7.09 -25.40
N SER A 416 -22.82 -6.75 -26.61
CA SER A 416 -22.08 -5.80 -27.43
C SER A 416 -22.13 -4.40 -26.82
N ARG A 417 -21.26 -3.51 -27.31
CA ARG A 417 -21.28 -2.10 -26.90
C ARG A 417 -22.58 -1.44 -27.29
N GLU A 418 -23.06 -1.72 -28.50
CA GLU A 418 -24.32 -1.18 -29.03
C GLU A 418 -25.52 -1.65 -28.20
N GLU A 419 -25.56 -2.94 -27.82
CA GLU A 419 -26.60 -3.49 -26.95
C GLU A 419 -26.56 -2.87 -25.55
N ALA A 420 -25.37 -2.67 -24.99
CA ALA A 420 -25.22 -2.02 -23.68
C ALA A 420 -25.66 -0.54 -23.72
N GLU A 421 -25.31 0.19 -24.78
CA GLU A 421 -25.73 1.59 -24.97
C GLU A 421 -27.25 1.71 -25.12
N GLU A 422 -27.88 0.77 -25.82
CA GLU A 422 -29.35 0.72 -25.93
C GLU A 422 -30.00 0.39 -24.58
N LEU A 423 -29.47 -0.60 -23.86
CA LEU A 423 -29.99 -1.04 -22.56
C LEU A 423 -29.89 0.05 -21.49
N PHE A 424 -28.81 0.83 -21.51
CA PHE A 424 -28.54 1.91 -20.55
C PHE A 424 -28.79 3.30 -21.12
N ALA A 425 -29.60 3.41 -22.19
CA ALA A 425 -29.88 4.68 -22.86
C ALA A 425 -30.44 5.77 -21.92
N ASP A 426 -31.15 5.36 -20.88
CA ASP A 426 -31.69 6.26 -19.86
C ASP A 426 -30.75 6.46 -18.67
N GLN A 427 -29.60 5.78 -18.59
CA GLN A 427 -28.65 5.81 -17.47
C GLN A 427 -27.34 6.54 -17.87
N PRO A 428 -27.27 7.89 -17.75
CA PRO A 428 -26.16 8.68 -18.29
C PRO A 428 -24.79 8.27 -17.71
N TYR A 429 -24.74 7.97 -16.41
CA TYR A 429 -23.51 7.54 -15.75
C TYR A 429 -22.98 6.19 -16.28
N LYS A 430 -23.87 5.30 -16.72
CA LYS A 430 -23.48 4.01 -17.33
C LYS A 430 -23.00 4.18 -18.76
N LEU A 431 -23.62 5.07 -19.54
CA LEU A 431 -23.15 5.41 -20.88
C LEU A 431 -21.71 5.97 -20.84
N GLU A 432 -21.42 6.88 -19.90
CA GLU A 432 -20.06 7.39 -19.72
C GLU A 432 -19.05 6.30 -19.31
N LEU A 433 -19.48 5.30 -18.52
CA LEU A 433 -18.62 4.16 -18.18
C LEU A 433 -18.36 3.28 -19.40
N ILE A 434 -19.36 3.08 -20.25
CA ILE A 434 -19.21 2.31 -21.50
C ILE A 434 -18.24 3.04 -22.43
N GLU A 435 -18.43 4.34 -22.66
CA GLU A 435 -17.58 5.17 -23.54
C GLU A 435 -16.09 5.10 -23.16
N ASP A 436 -15.79 5.11 -21.86
CA ASP A 436 -14.42 5.03 -21.34
C ASP A 436 -13.74 3.67 -21.52
N MET A 437 -14.50 2.60 -21.73
CA MET A 437 -13.95 1.25 -21.83
C MET A 437 -13.21 1.10 -23.17
N PRO A 438 -11.97 0.55 -23.18
CA PRO A 438 -11.21 0.35 -24.42
C PRO A 438 -11.96 -0.47 -25.47
N GLU A 439 -11.74 -0.16 -26.75
CA GLU A 439 -12.24 -0.98 -27.86
C GLU A 439 -11.72 -2.43 -27.76
N GLY A 440 -12.64 -3.40 -27.81
CA GLY A 440 -12.35 -4.83 -27.72
C GLY A 440 -12.43 -5.43 -26.31
N GLU A 441 -12.76 -4.66 -25.27
CA GLU A 441 -13.05 -5.21 -23.94
C GLU A 441 -14.44 -5.87 -23.90
N VAL A 442 -14.53 -7.06 -23.30
CA VAL A 442 -15.81 -7.78 -23.12
C VAL A 442 -16.65 -7.03 -22.09
N LEU A 443 -17.79 -6.50 -22.53
CA LEU A 443 -18.79 -5.90 -21.66
C LEU A 443 -19.68 -7.01 -21.10
N SER A 444 -19.88 -6.97 -19.79
CA SER A 444 -20.85 -7.85 -19.14
C SER A 444 -21.84 -7.06 -18.30
N ILE A 445 -23.05 -7.58 -18.28
CA ILE A 445 -24.14 -7.09 -17.44
C ILE A 445 -24.56 -8.21 -16.48
N TYR A 446 -25.15 -7.80 -15.38
CA TYR A 446 -25.82 -8.69 -14.45
C TYR A 446 -27.27 -8.27 -14.29
N ALA A 447 -28.18 -9.19 -14.62
CA ALA A 447 -29.61 -9.03 -14.41
C ALA A 447 -30.05 -9.80 -13.16
N GLN A 448 -30.89 -9.16 -12.34
CA GLN A 448 -31.59 -9.75 -11.20
C GLN A 448 -33.00 -9.15 -11.14
N GLY A 449 -34.03 -10.00 -11.09
CA GLY A 449 -35.41 -9.50 -11.01
C GLY A 449 -35.75 -8.53 -12.16
N GLN A 450 -35.98 -7.26 -11.82
CA GLN A 450 -36.25 -6.18 -12.78
C GLN A 450 -35.07 -5.21 -12.97
N PHE A 451 -33.94 -5.49 -12.35
CA PHE A 451 -32.77 -4.62 -12.35
C PHE A 451 -31.64 -5.25 -13.15
N THR A 452 -31.04 -4.44 -14.02
CA THR A 452 -29.87 -4.82 -14.79
C THR A 452 -28.79 -3.77 -14.60
N ASP A 453 -27.55 -4.22 -14.39
CA ASP A 453 -26.42 -3.35 -14.10
C ASP A 453 -25.19 -3.72 -14.93
N LEU A 454 -24.42 -2.71 -15.32
CA LEU A 454 -23.13 -2.86 -15.97
C LEU A 454 -22.10 -3.28 -14.92
N CYS A 455 -21.75 -4.56 -14.92
CA CYS A 455 -20.96 -5.14 -13.85
C CYS A 455 -20.16 -6.36 -14.32
N ARG A 456 -18.94 -6.51 -13.79
CA ARG A 456 -18.07 -7.67 -14.05
C ARG A 456 -18.29 -8.84 -13.08
N GLY A 457 -18.93 -8.58 -11.94
CA GLY A 457 -19.09 -9.54 -10.85
C GLY A 457 -17.76 -9.82 -10.11
N PRO A 458 -17.69 -10.91 -9.32
CA PRO A 458 -18.68 -11.98 -9.21
C PRO A 458 -19.86 -11.63 -8.29
N HIS A 459 -21.01 -12.27 -8.53
CA HIS A 459 -22.21 -12.21 -7.68
C HIS A 459 -22.59 -13.59 -7.13
N VAL A 460 -23.25 -13.62 -5.97
CA VAL A 460 -23.92 -14.82 -5.43
C VAL A 460 -24.90 -15.38 -6.45
N GLU A 461 -25.27 -16.66 -6.34
CA GLU A 461 -26.08 -17.34 -7.37
C GLU A 461 -27.50 -16.76 -7.47
N ASN A 462 -28.09 -16.39 -6.33
CA ASN A 462 -29.41 -15.78 -6.27
C ASN A 462 -29.53 -14.87 -5.03
N THR A 463 -30.48 -13.94 -5.06
CA THR A 463 -30.68 -12.95 -3.99
C THR A 463 -30.97 -13.58 -2.64
N SER A 464 -31.54 -14.79 -2.59
CA SER A 464 -31.84 -15.50 -1.33
C SER A 464 -30.59 -16.00 -0.60
N GLN A 465 -29.40 -15.99 -1.23
CA GLN A 465 -28.14 -16.28 -0.54
C GLN A 465 -27.67 -15.14 0.38
N VAL A 466 -28.23 -13.94 0.26
CA VAL A 466 -28.02 -12.86 1.22
C VAL A 466 -28.97 -13.06 2.41
N ASN A 467 -28.43 -13.16 3.61
CA ASN A 467 -29.25 -13.33 4.80
C ASN A 467 -30.02 -12.01 5.10
N PRO A 468 -31.37 -12.03 5.15
CA PRO A 468 -32.18 -10.81 5.31
C PRO A 468 -32.01 -10.12 6.66
N CYS A 469 -31.43 -10.80 7.65
CA CYS A 469 -31.13 -10.29 8.98
C CYS A 469 -29.65 -9.87 9.14
N ALA A 470 -28.82 -10.02 8.11
CA ALA A 470 -27.37 -9.81 8.20
C ALA A 470 -26.86 -8.66 7.32
N PHE A 471 -27.73 -7.71 6.96
CA PHE A 471 -27.32 -6.47 6.31
C PHE A 471 -27.95 -5.24 7.00
N LYS A 472 -27.31 -4.08 6.84
CA LYS A 472 -27.80 -2.79 7.37
C LYS A 472 -27.33 -1.64 6.48
N LEU A 473 -28.22 -0.68 6.20
CA LEU A 473 -27.86 0.60 5.61
C LEU A 473 -27.44 1.56 6.73
N LEU A 474 -26.28 2.19 6.57
CA LEU A 474 -25.57 2.90 7.64
C LEU A 474 -25.79 4.41 7.60
N LYS A 475 -25.49 5.05 6.45
CA LYS A 475 -25.52 6.50 6.32
C LYS A 475 -25.64 6.93 4.85
N ILE A 476 -26.08 8.17 4.67
CA ILE A 476 -26.11 8.88 3.39
C ILE A 476 -24.93 9.85 3.34
N ALA A 477 -24.29 9.98 2.19
CA ALA A 477 -23.25 10.97 1.92
C ALA A 477 -23.44 11.60 0.54
N GLY A 478 -22.81 12.76 0.29
CA GLY A 478 -22.67 13.32 -1.04
C GLY A 478 -21.44 12.75 -1.75
N ALA A 479 -21.53 12.55 -3.07
CA ALA A 479 -20.41 12.18 -3.92
C ALA A 479 -20.46 12.95 -5.24
N TYR A 480 -19.31 13.38 -5.75
CA TYR A 480 -19.22 13.97 -7.08
C TYR A 480 -18.81 12.91 -8.09
N TRP A 481 -19.49 12.89 -9.24
CA TRP A 481 -19.14 11.97 -10.32
C TRP A 481 -17.71 12.26 -10.80
N ARG A 482 -16.84 11.24 -10.78
CA ARG A 482 -15.39 11.34 -11.07
C ARG A 482 -14.63 12.35 -10.20
N GLY A 483 -15.20 12.79 -9.09
CA GLY A 483 -14.63 13.85 -8.24
C GLY A 483 -14.71 15.26 -8.83
N ASP A 484 -15.56 15.46 -9.85
CA ASP A 484 -15.77 16.75 -10.50
C ASP A 484 -16.86 17.55 -9.78
N GLU A 485 -16.46 18.58 -9.03
CA GLU A 485 -17.37 19.43 -8.24
C GLU A 485 -18.28 20.33 -9.11
N GLU A 486 -18.00 20.48 -10.41
CA GLU A 486 -18.86 21.23 -11.33
C GLU A 486 -20.09 20.43 -11.77
N ARG A 487 -20.09 19.10 -11.53
CA ARG A 487 -21.19 18.20 -11.87
C ARG A 487 -22.23 18.12 -10.75
N PRO A 488 -23.48 17.72 -11.07
CA PRO A 488 -24.50 17.45 -10.07
C PRO A 488 -24.00 16.47 -8.99
N MET A 489 -24.23 16.82 -7.73
CA MET A 489 -23.84 15.99 -6.60
C MET A 489 -24.75 14.76 -6.51
N LEU A 490 -24.15 13.58 -6.55
CA LEU A 490 -24.80 12.30 -6.32
C LEU A 490 -25.00 12.02 -4.84
N GLN A 491 -25.95 11.15 -4.54
CA GLN A 491 -26.27 10.68 -3.21
C GLN A 491 -25.78 9.25 -3.03
N ARG A 492 -24.81 9.08 -2.13
CA ARG A 492 -24.20 7.81 -1.80
C ARG A 492 -24.88 7.17 -0.61
N ILE A 493 -25.38 5.95 -0.76
CA ILE A 493 -25.87 5.12 0.35
C ILE A 493 -24.77 4.15 0.75
N TYR A 494 -24.35 4.19 2.01
CA TYR A 494 -23.44 3.19 2.59
C TYR A 494 -24.24 2.07 3.26
N GLY A 495 -23.82 0.83 3.05
CA GLY A 495 -24.37 -0.34 3.72
C GLY A 495 -23.30 -1.36 4.09
N THR A 496 -23.67 -2.34 4.91
CA THR A 496 -22.83 -3.49 5.24
C THR A 496 -23.64 -4.77 5.14
N ALA A 497 -22.97 -5.88 4.80
CA ALA A 497 -23.53 -7.22 4.77
C ALA A 497 -22.54 -8.22 5.35
N TRP A 498 -23.07 -9.21 6.08
CA TRP A 498 -22.33 -10.22 6.84
C TRP A 498 -22.94 -11.61 6.62
N PRO A 499 -22.18 -12.69 6.88
CA PRO A 499 -22.68 -14.07 6.79
C PRO A 499 -23.85 -14.33 7.76
N SER A 500 -23.81 -13.72 8.95
CA SER A 500 -24.79 -13.93 10.01
C SER A 500 -25.22 -12.62 10.69
N GLY A 501 -26.42 -12.64 11.29
CA GLY A 501 -26.93 -11.52 12.08
C GLY A 501 -26.05 -11.20 13.31
N LYS A 502 -25.41 -12.22 13.90
CA LYS A 502 -24.48 -12.07 15.03
C LYS A 502 -23.23 -11.27 14.64
N GLU A 503 -22.67 -11.51 13.46
CA GLU A 503 -21.52 -10.74 12.97
C GLU A 503 -21.90 -9.31 12.61
N LEU A 504 -23.10 -9.11 12.05
CA LEU A 504 -23.64 -7.77 11.85
C LEU A 504 -23.76 -7.02 13.17
N GLU A 505 -24.36 -7.64 14.20
CA GLU A 505 -24.52 -7.02 15.52
C GLU A 505 -23.15 -6.66 16.13
N ALA A 506 -22.18 -7.58 16.10
CA ALA A 506 -20.83 -7.31 16.56
C ALA A 506 -20.14 -6.16 15.82
N TYR A 507 -20.40 -6.01 14.51
CA TYR A 507 -19.89 -4.89 13.73
C TYR A 507 -20.59 -3.57 14.08
N LEU A 508 -21.91 -3.58 14.29
CA LEU A 508 -22.66 -2.40 14.69
C LEU A 508 -22.24 -1.92 16.10
N ASP A 509 -22.03 -2.83 17.04
CA ASP A 509 -21.49 -2.52 18.37
C ASP A 509 -20.11 -1.85 18.28
N LYS A 510 -19.24 -2.36 17.39
CA LYS A 510 -17.94 -1.76 17.11
C LYS A 510 -18.09 -0.34 16.55
N LEU A 511 -19.02 -0.11 15.63
CA LEU A 511 -19.28 1.23 15.08
C LEU A 511 -19.80 2.19 16.16
N GLU A 512 -20.69 1.73 17.04
CA GLU A 512 -21.18 2.55 18.16
C GLU A 512 -20.04 2.95 19.10
N GLU A 513 -19.16 2.00 19.43
CA GLU A 513 -18.00 2.27 20.27
C GLU A 513 -17.00 3.24 19.62
N LEU A 514 -16.84 3.20 18.29
CA LEU A 514 -16.05 4.18 17.55
C LEU A 514 -16.70 5.57 17.59
N GLU A 515 -18.01 5.65 17.43
CA GLU A 515 -18.76 6.92 17.50
C GLU A 515 -18.69 7.54 18.90
N ARG A 516 -18.78 6.72 19.97
CA ARG A 516 -18.59 7.16 21.36
C ARG A 516 -17.20 7.78 21.60
N ARG A 517 -16.21 7.41 20.79
CA ARG A 517 -14.82 7.89 20.88
C ARG A 517 -14.49 8.97 19.84
N ASP A 518 -15.46 9.42 19.06
CA ASP A 518 -15.24 10.45 18.06
C ASP A 518 -14.97 11.80 18.73
N HIS A 519 -13.79 12.37 18.50
CA HIS A 519 -13.39 13.67 19.02
C HIS A 519 -14.31 14.82 18.60
N ARG A 520 -15.09 14.69 17.52
CA ARG A 520 -16.09 15.68 17.08
C ARG A 520 -17.32 15.67 17.98
N ARG A 521 -17.76 14.47 18.36
CA ARG A 521 -18.84 14.27 19.33
C ARG A 521 -18.38 14.69 20.72
N LEU A 522 -17.28 14.12 21.19
CA LEU A 522 -16.72 14.44 22.51
C LEU A 522 -16.33 15.92 22.62
N GLY A 523 -15.80 16.52 21.54
CA GLY A 523 -15.46 17.94 21.51
C GLY A 523 -16.65 18.85 21.81
N ARG A 524 -17.83 18.50 21.30
CA ARG A 524 -19.09 19.20 21.58
C ARG A 524 -19.65 18.85 22.96
N GLU A 525 -19.75 17.57 23.30
CA GLU A 525 -20.33 17.10 24.58
C GLU A 525 -19.54 17.59 25.79
N LEU A 526 -18.22 17.67 25.68
CA LEU A 526 -17.33 18.11 26.75
C LEU A 526 -17.02 19.61 26.71
N ASP A 527 -17.54 20.34 25.73
CA ASP A 527 -17.31 21.78 25.54
C ASP A 527 -15.81 22.12 25.37
N LEU A 528 -15.13 21.40 24.47
CA LEU A 528 -13.70 21.57 24.21
C LEU A 528 -13.43 22.57 23.10
N TYR A 529 -14.21 22.54 22.03
CA TYR A 529 -14.06 23.43 20.89
C TYR A 529 -15.34 23.51 20.05
N SER A 530 -15.38 24.50 19.16
CA SER A 530 -16.44 24.68 18.17
C SER A 530 -15.86 25.00 16.78
N VAL A 531 -16.72 24.86 15.77
CA VAL A 531 -16.48 25.23 14.38
C VAL A 531 -17.70 26.02 13.92
N HIS A 532 -17.46 27.14 13.25
CA HIS A 532 -18.49 28.08 12.80
C HIS A 532 -18.35 28.29 11.30
N GLU A 533 -19.45 28.14 10.56
CA GLU A 533 -19.46 28.31 9.11
C GLU A 533 -19.17 29.76 8.73
N GLU A 534 -19.66 30.71 9.53
CA GLU A 534 -19.45 32.16 9.35
C GLU A 534 -17.98 32.57 9.47
N VAL A 535 -17.16 31.76 10.16
CA VAL A 535 -15.71 31.99 10.28
C VAL A 535 -14.96 31.26 9.17
N GLY A 536 -15.42 30.07 8.80
CA GLY A 536 -14.89 29.27 7.71
C GLY A 536 -14.50 27.83 8.11
N PRO A 537 -14.51 26.90 7.16
CA PRO A 537 -14.29 25.49 7.43
C PRO A 537 -12.85 25.21 7.91
N GLY A 538 -12.72 24.40 8.97
CA GLY A 538 -11.42 23.97 9.50
C GLY A 538 -10.77 24.94 10.49
N LEU A 539 -11.42 26.05 10.83
CA LEU A 539 -10.93 27.06 11.78
C LEU A 539 -11.50 26.79 13.19
N ILE A 540 -10.75 26.03 13.99
CA ILE A 540 -11.18 25.57 15.32
C ILE A 540 -11.14 26.69 16.35
N HIS A 541 -12.25 26.88 17.08
CA HIS A 541 -12.36 27.77 18.22
C HIS A 541 -12.21 26.99 19.51
N TRP A 542 -11.10 27.15 20.20
CA TRP A 542 -10.82 26.44 21.45
C TRP A 542 -11.57 27.08 22.62
N HIS A 543 -12.44 26.32 23.27
CA HIS A 543 -13.16 26.75 24.47
C HIS A 543 -12.26 26.63 25.72
N PRO A 544 -12.62 27.17 26.89
CA PRO A 544 -11.73 27.16 28.06
C PRO A 544 -11.18 25.78 28.45
N LYS A 545 -11.98 24.72 28.36
CA LYS A 545 -11.54 23.34 28.65
C LYS A 545 -10.57 22.81 27.59
N GLY A 546 -10.87 23.02 26.31
CA GLY A 546 -9.97 22.63 25.22
C GLY A 546 -8.68 23.46 25.20
N GLY A 547 -8.77 24.75 25.53
CA GLY A 547 -7.63 25.63 25.75
C GLY A 547 -6.73 25.12 26.86
N THR A 548 -7.30 24.71 28.01
CA THR A 548 -6.54 24.08 29.10
C THR A 548 -5.84 22.80 28.65
N LEU A 549 -6.55 21.92 27.94
CA LEU A 549 -5.97 20.69 27.39
C LEU A 549 -4.77 21.00 26.47
N ARG A 550 -4.95 21.97 25.57
CA ARG A 550 -3.91 22.44 24.66
C ARG A 550 -2.71 23.00 25.44
N THR A 551 -2.93 23.84 26.45
CA THR A 551 -1.86 24.39 27.30
C THR A 551 -1.06 23.29 27.98
N VAL A 552 -1.71 22.27 28.55
CA VAL A 552 -1.01 21.14 29.19
C VAL A 552 -0.09 20.41 28.20
N ILE A 553 -0.58 20.17 26.98
CA ILE A 553 0.21 19.53 25.91
C ILE A 553 1.38 20.42 25.49
N GLU A 554 1.12 21.71 25.26
CA GLU A 554 2.15 22.66 24.85
C GLU A 554 3.22 22.87 25.93
N ASP A 555 2.84 22.93 27.22
CA ASP A 555 3.79 23.04 28.34
C ASP A 555 4.66 21.80 28.47
N PHE A 556 4.09 20.61 28.31
CA PHE A 556 4.88 19.39 28.22
C PHE A 556 5.85 19.45 27.03
N TRP A 557 5.35 19.79 25.84
CA TRP A 557 6.16 19.91 24.63
C TRP A 557 7.31 20.90 24.80
N ARG A 558 7.05 22.10 25.35
CA ARG A 558 8.08 23.12 25.63
C ARG A 558 9.15 22.58 26.57
N ARG A 559 8.75 21.96 27.70
CA ARG A 559 9.70 21.40 28.68
C ARG A 559 10.60 20.32 28.07
N GLU A 560 10.04 19.42 27.27
CA GLU A 560 10.84 18.37 26.61
C GLU A 560 11.79 18.94 25.55
N HIS A 561 11.41 20.00 24.83
CA HIS A 561 12.31 20.67 23.90
C HIS A 561 13.48 21.33 24.61
N TYR A 562 13.24 22.06 25.70
CA TYR A 562 14.32 22.63 26.52
C TYR A 562 15.25 21.56 27.09
N ARG A 563 14.70 20.43 27.56
CA ARG A 563 15.51 19.27 28.01
C ARG A 563 16.35 18.67 26.88
N GLY A 564 15.83 18.67 25.66
CA GLY A 564 16.52 18.24 24.46
C GLY A 564 17.55 19.23 23.91
N GLY A 565 17.77 20.37 24.57
CA GLY A 565 18.71 21.40 24.12
C GLY A 565 18.20 22.26 22.95
N TYR A 566 16.89 22.33 22.73
CA TYR A 566 16.30 23.18 21.70
C TYR A 566 16.05 24.60 22.23
N ASP A 567 16.35 25.59 21.40
CA ASP A 567 15.96 26.98 21.60
C ASP A 567 14.62 27.26 20.92
N LEU A 568 13.61 27.62 21.72
CA LEU A 568 12.29 27.98 21.19
C LEU A 568 12.29 29.40 20.62
N VAL A 569 11.74 29.56 19.42
CA VAL A 569 11.69 30.84 18.70
C VAL A 569 10.24 31.18 18.30
N TYR A 570 9.98 32.48 18.11
CA TYR A 570 8.70 32.99 17.65
C TYR A 570 8.91 33.78 16.35
N THR A 571 8.14 33.45 15.33
CA THR A 571 8.27 34.01 13.98
C THR A 571 6.92 34.48 13.44
N PRO A 572 6.88 35.47 12.52
CA PRO A 572 5.64 35.95 11.92
C PRO A 572 4.76 34.85 11.31
N HIS A 573 3.48 35.14 11.11
CA HIS A 573 2.53 34.27 10.41
C HIS A 573 2.45 34.57 8.90
N LEU A 574 3.04 35.68 8.45
CA LEU A 574 3.03 36.16 7.07
C LEU A 574 4.46 36.31 6.55
N GLY A 575 4.66 36.03 5.27
CA GLY A 575 5.93 36.25 4.57
C GLY A 575 5.72 36.73 3.15
N ARG A 576 6.65 37.55 2.63
CA ARG A 576 6.66 38.00 1.23
C ARG A 576 6.80 36.81 0.29
N GLY A 577 6.21 36.91 -0.91
CA GLY A 577 6.29 35.90 -1.97
C GLY A 577 7.72 35.41 -2.21
N GLN A 578 8.71 36.31 -2.27
CA GLN A 578 10.12 35.96 -2.46
C GLN A 578 10.65 34.96 -1.43
N LEU A 579 10.26 35.06 -0.15
CA LEU A 579 10.71 34.10 0.89
C LEU A 579 10.24 32.68 0.56
N TRP A 580 9.04 32.56 0.01
CA TRP A 580 8.41 31.30 -0.36
C TRP A 580 8.95 30.76 -1.69
N GLU A 581 9.31 31.64 -2.63
CA GLU A 581 10.02 31.30 -3.85
C GLU A 581 11.43 30.79 -3.56
N ASP A 582 12.21 31.52 -2.77
CA ASP A 582 13.59 31.18 -2.41
C ASP A 582 13.67 29.83 -1.67
N SER A 583 12.63 29.51 -0.90
CA SER A 583 12.53 28.24 -0.18
C SER A 583 11.92 27.11 -1.02
N GLY A 584 11.49 27.40 -2.26
CA GLY A 584 10.86 26.48 -3.21
C GLY A 584 9.39 26.16 -2.92
N HIS A 585 8.78 26.79 -1.91
CA HIS A 585 7.40 26.48 -1.51
C HIS A 585 6.37 26.93 -2.52
N LEU A 586 6.56 28.07 -3.21
CA LEU A 586 5.59 28.49 -4.22
C LEU A 586 5.48 27.48 -5.37
N ASP A 587 6.58 26.84 -5.77
CA ASP A 587 6.56 25.85 -6.86
C ASP A 587 5.80 24.57 -6.51
N PHE A 588 5.79 24.18 -5.23
CA PHE A 588 5.22 22.89 -4.79
C PHE A 588 3.92 23.00 -4.00
N TYR A 589 3.68 24.14 -3.35
CA TYR A 589 2.61 24.33 -2.37
C TYR A 589 1.67 25.48 -2.70
N ARG A 590 1.85 26.24 -3.79
CA ARG A 590 0.99 27.41 -4.09
C ARG A 590 -0.50 27.05 -4.12
N GLU A 591 -0.88 25.90 -4.67
CA GLU A 591 -2.26 25.41 -4.69
C GLU A 591 -2.77 24.94 -3.30
N LEU A 592 -1.87 24.65 -2.36
CA LEU A 592 -2.16 24.22 -0.99
C LEU A 592 -2.03 25.36 0.03
N MET A 593 -1.72 26.57 -0.43
CA MET A 593 -1.59 27.77 0.40
C MET A 593 -2.87 28.60 0.31
N TYR A 594 -3.16 29.36 1.37
CA TYR A 594 -4.16 30.42 1.26
C TYR A 594 -3.75 31.40 0.17
N ALA A 595 -4.75 31.93 -0.55
CA ALA A 595 -4.53 32.90 -1.61
C ALA A 595 -3.68 34.09 -1.10
N PRO A 596 -2.77 34.63 -1.94
CA PRO A 596 -1.93 35.74 -1.54
C PRO A 596 -2.77 36.99 -1.27
N MET A 597 -2.30 37.79 -0.32
CA MET A 597 -2.72 39.16 -0.14
C MET A 597 -1.77 40.07 -0.92
N ASP A 598 -2.31 40.92 -1.79
CA ASP A 598 -1.53 41.98 -2.44
C ASP A 598 -1.42 43.19 -1.50
N ILE A 599 -0.18 43.55 -1.15
CA ILE A 599 0.14 44.74 -0.38
C ILE A 599 1.15 45.55 -1.18
N GLU A 600 0.70 46.68 -1.73
CA GLU A 600 1.53 47.62 -2.51
C GLU A 600 2.23 46.96 -3.72
N GLY A 601 1.54 46.04 -4.41
CA GLY A 601 2.07 45.33 -5.57
C GLY A 601 2.99 44.16 -5.21
N GLN A 602 3.04 43.76 -3.93
CA GLN A 602 3.79 42.61 -3.46
C GLN A 602 2.85 41.55 -2.89
N GLU A 603 3.01 40.31 -3.34
CA GLU A 603 2.29 39.18 -2.77
C GLU A 603 2.84 38.84 -1.36
N TYR A 604 1.93 38.70 -0.39
CA TYR A 604 2.18 38.14 0.93
C TYR A 604 1.34 36.90 1.13
N PHE A 605 1.94 35.87 1.73
CA PHE A 605 1.26 34.61 2.00
C PHE A 605 1.25 34.31 3.51
N ILE A 606 0.15 33.70 3.97
CA ILE A 606 0.09 33.03 5.28
C ILE A 606 1.01 31.81 5.22
N LYS A 607 1.82 31.64 6.25
CA LYS A 607 2.79 30.56 6.30
C LYS A 607 2.12 29.18 6.23
N PRO A 608 2.45 28.33 5.24
CA PRO A 608 2.09 26.92 5.27
C PRO A 608 3.01 26.14 6.22
N MET A 609 4.17 26.70 6.57
CA MET A 609 5.16 26.09 7.45
C MET A 609 6.15 27.10 8.05
N ASN A 610 6.89 26.67 9.08
CA ASN A 610 7.79 27.55 9.84
C ASN A 610 9.25 27.57 9.31
N CYS A 611 9.63 26.61 8.46
CA CYS A 611 11.04 26.36 8.09
C CYS A 611 11.77 27.59 7.52
N PRO A 612 11.20 28.36 6.57
CA PRO A 612 11.90 29.52 6.01
C PRO A 612 12.21 30.57 7.07
N PHE A 613 11.32 30.79 8.04
CA PHE A 613 11.55 31.75 9.11
C PHE A 613 12.64 31.28 10.10
N HIS A 614 12.71 29.98 10.38
CA HIS A 614 13.77 29.44 11.23
C HIS A 614 15.15 29.58 10.56
N ILE A 615 15.21 29.42 9.24
CA ILE A 615 16.44 29.66 8.46
C ILE A 615 16.85 31.14 8.52
N MET A 616 15.89 32.08 8.49
CA MET A 616 16.19 33.50 8.66
C MET A 616 16.78 33.82 10.03
N ILE A 617 16.30 33.16 11.10
CA ILE A 617 16.91 33.27 12.43
C ILE A 617 18.33 32.68 12.41
N TYR A 618 18.52 31.50 11.82
CA TYR A 618 19.85 30.88 11.72
C TYR A 618 20.85 31.78 10.96
N LYS A 619 20.40 32.44 9.88
CA LYS A 619 21.19 33.38 9.08
C LYS A 619 21.56 34.69 9.80
N SER A 620 20.96 34.99 10.95
CA SER A 620 21.19 36.27 11.66
C SER A 620 22.61 36.41 12.23
N SER A 621 23.35 35.31 12.35
CA SER A 621 24.75 35.30 12.81
C SER A 621 25.58 34.28 12.04
N LEU A 622 26.89 34.54 11.93
CA LEU A 622 27.83 33.49 11.51
C LEU A 622 27.92 32.44 12.63
N ARG A 623 27.92 31.17 12.24
CA ARG A 623 28.01 30.01 13.15
C ARG A 623 29.21 29.18 12.74
N SER A 624 30.00 28.71 13.70
CA SER A 624 31.08 27.75 13.50
C SER A 624 30.54 26.33 13.39
N TYR A 625 31.32 25.39 12.85
CA TYR A 625 30.92 23.98 12.80
C TYR A 625 30.72 23.31 14.18
N ARG A 626 31.17 23.96 15.26
CA ARG A 626 31.04 23.49 16.65
C ARG A 626 29.71 23.90 17.28
N GLU A 627 29.09 24.94 16.76
CA GLU A 627 27.74 25.41 17.10
C GLU A 627 26.71 24.71 16.22
#